data_AF-A0A6J8AXS0-F1
#
_entry.id   AF-A0A6J8AXS0-F1
#
_cell.length_a   1.000
_cell.length_b   1.000
_cell.length_c   1.000
_cell.angle_alpha   90.00
_cell.angle_beta   90.00
_cell.angle_gamma   90.00
#
_symmetry.space_group_name_H-M   'P 1'
#
loop_
_entity.id
_entity.type
_entity.pdbx_description
1 polymer ?
#
loop_
_entity_poly.entity_id
_entity_poly.type
_entity_poly.pdbx_seq_one_letter_code
_entity_poly.pdbx_strand_id
1 'polypeptide(L)'
;MAATSRILTAVLFLVIFSNSKGKYQQVVIEIAGKNENEPAKIFSESELRQFDGSDSDKPVYLAVRGVVFDVTEGKDFYGKGAAYNQLAGKDASYAIATWSLEDKDMHHDISSLSDNELKGLDDVFIGTYKKKYPIVGYLQYLIDKHADKVSERLRGEL
;
A
#
# COMPACT_ATOMS: atom_id res chain seq x y z
N MET A 1 -29.05 13.49 57.77
CA MET A 1 -29.74 12.51 56.90
C MET A 1 -29.41 12.92 55.48
N ALA A 2 -28.42 12.31 54.81
CA ALA A 2 -28.53 11.09 54.00
C ALA A 2 -29.59 11.25 52.87
N ALA A 3 -29.33 11.02 51.59
CA ALA A 3 -28.42 10.05 50.99
C ALA A 3 -27.96 10.43 49.57
N THR A 4 -26.79 9.90 49.24
CA THR A 4 -26.08 9.82 47.97
C THR A 4 -26.75 8.81 46.99
N SER A 5 -26.61 9.04 45.68
CA SER A 5 -26.08 8.04 44.71
C SER A 5 -26.97 7.52 43.54
N ARG A 6 -26.35 7.60 42.34
CA ARG A 6 -26.33 6.67 41.18
C ARG A 6 -27.30 6.82 39.99
N ILE A 7 -26.71 7.32 38.89
CA ILE A 7 -26.66 6.74 37.52
C ILE A 7 -27.99 6.26 36.92
N LEU A 8 -28.46 6.94 35.88
CA LEU A 8 -29.27 6.31 34.84
C LEU A 8 -28.60 6.47 33.47
N THR A 9 -27.87 5.43 33.13
CA THR A 9 -27.43 4.99 31.81
C THR A 9 -28.62 4.92 30.86
N ALA A 10 -28.50 5.52 29.67
CA ALA A 10 -29.08 5.08 28.39
C ALA A 10 -29.16 6.28 27.44
N VAL A 11 -28.01 6.68 26.87
CA VAL A 11 -28.06 7.43 25.62
C VAL A 11 -28.63 6.48 24.58
N LEU A 12 -29.85 6.79 24.16
CA LEU A 12 -30.66 6.13 23.16
C LEU A 12 -29.88 6.09 21.83
N PHE A 13 -29.07 5.05 21.63
CA PHE A 13 -28.51 4.68 20.33
C PHE A 13 -29.64 4.15 19.43
N LEU A 14 -30.53 5.04 19.00
CA LEU A 14 -31.34 4.86 17.80
C LEU A 14 -30.60 5.52 16.63
N VAL A 15 -29.41 5.01 16.32
CA VAL A 15 -28.89 5.11 14.95
C VAL A 15 -29.19 3.76 14.31
N ILE A 16 -30.29 3.81 13.55
CA ILE A 16 -30.78 2.84 12.58
C ILE A 16 -29.62 1.95 12.07
N PHE A 17 -29.69 0.65 12.38
CA PHE A 17 -28.87 -0.37 11.73
C PHE A 17 -29.18 -0.37 10.23
N SER A 18 -28.51 0.48 9.47
CA SER A 18 -28.35 0.27 8.04
C SER A 18 -27.19 -0.70 7.87
N ASN A 19 -27.47 -1.98 8.08
CA ASN A 19 -26.59 -3.08 7.71
C ASN A 19 -26.59 -3.20 6.17
N SER A 20 -25.89 -2.27 5.51
CA SER A 20 -25.30 -2.57 4.21
C SER A 20 -24.19 -3.56 4.49
N LYS A 21 -24.23 -4.74 3.86
CA LYS A 21 -23.11 -5.69 3.87
C LYS A 21 -21.88 -4.94 3.37
N GLY A 22 -21.06 -4.43 4.29
CA GLY A 22 -20.13 -3.34 4.02
C GLY A 22 -19.01 -3.79 3.10
N LYS A 23 -18.83 -3.08 1.98
CA LYS A 23 -17.66 -3.24 1.11
C LYS A 23 -16.38 -3.11 1.93
N TYR A 24 -15.38 -3.93 1.64
CA TYR A 24 -14.08 -3.85 2.32
C TYR A 24 -13.45 -2.48 2.11
N GLN A 25 -12.93 -1.89 3.19
CA GLN A 25 -12.21 -0.62 3.15
C GLN A 25 -10.71 -0.92 3.30
N GLN A 26 -9.93 -0.62 2.26
CA GLN A 26 -8.49 -0.84 2.29
C GLN A 26 -7.80 0.06 3.32
N VAL A 27 -6.68 -0.41 3.87
CA VAL A 27 -5.86 0.36 4.81
C VAL A 27 -5.31 1.61 4.14
N VAL A 28 -5.30 2.71 4.88
CA VAL A 28 -4.74 3.99 4.42
C VAL A 28 -3.22 3.87 4.29
N ILE A 29 -2.68 4.36 3.18
CA ILE A 29 -1.23 4.45 2.97
C ILE A 29 -0.77 5.80 3.48
N GLU A 30 0.13 5.78 4.46
CA GLU A 30 0.83 6.98 4.91
C GLU A 30 2.06 7.19 4.01
N ILE A 31 2.07 8.32 3.31
CA ILE A 31 3.22 8.75 2.52
C ILE A 31 4.16 9.51 3.46
N ALA A 32 5.38 9.02 3.60
CA ALA A 32 6.39 9.61 4.47
C ALA A 32 7.74 9.65 3.76
N GLY A 33 8.48 10.74 3.98
CA GLY A 33 9.90 10.81 3.63
C GLY A 33 10.73 9.86 4.51
N LYS A 34 11.98 9.64 4.12
CA LYS A 34 12.91 8.78 4.88
C LYS A 34 13.30 9.44 6.20
N ASN A 35 13.31 10.77 6.24
CA ASN A 35 13.41 11.62 7.43
C ASN A 35 12.93 13.04 7.08
N GLU A 36 12.92 13.95 8.05
CA GLU A 36 12.50 15.36 7.89
C GLU A 36 13.29 16.13 6.81
N ASN A 37 14.50 15.68 6.47
CA ASN A 37 15.40 16.34 5.51
C ASN A 37 15.47 15.61 4.16
N GLU A 38 14.83 14.44 4.02
CA GLU A 38 14.88 13.62 2.81
C GLU A 38 13.45 13.25 2.38
N PRO A 39 12.86 14.05 1.47
CA PRO A 39 11.50 13.80 1.01
C PRO A 39 11.39 12.46 0.30
N ALA A 40 10.19 11.89 0.30
CA ALA A 40 9.96 10.61 -0.34
C ALA A 40 10.30 10.69 -1.84
N LYS A 41 11.09 9.73 -2.35
CA LYS A 41 11.36 9.64 -3.78
C LYS A 41 10.07 9.30 -4.52
N ILE A 42 9.80 10.06 -5.58
CA ILE A 42 8.68 9.80 -6.48
C ILE A 42 9.22 9.10 -7.72
N PHE A 43 8.55 8.02 -8.13
CA PHE A 43 8.90 7.23 -9.30
C PHE A 43 7.83 7.38 -10.37
N SER A 44 8.26 7.57 -11.61
CA SER A 44 7.47 7.19 -12.78
C SER A 44 7.54 5.67 -13.00
N GLU A 45 6.57 5.12 -13.72
CA GLU A 45 6.61 3.70 -14.11
C GLU A 45 7.86 3.37 -14.95
N SER A 46 8.27 4.28 -15.83
CA SER A 46 9.47 4.11 -16.66
C SER A 46 10.76 4.08 -15.83
N GLU A 47 10.84 4.86 -14.76
CA GLU A 47 11.99 4.82 -13.85
C GLU A 47 11.99 3.52 -13.04
N LEU A 48 10.82 3.11 -12.51
CA LEU A 48 10.70 1.87 -11.75
C LEU A 48 11.13 0.64 -12.58
N ARG A 49 10.80 0.61 -13.88
CA ARG A 49 11.17 -0.48 -14.81
C ARG A 49 12.68 -0.71 -14.93
N GLN A 50 13.52 0.26 -14.55
CA GLN A 50 14.97 0.10 -14.59
C GLN A 50 15.52 -0.77 -13.45
N PHE A 51 14.68 -1.15 -12.49
CA PHE A 51 15.03 -1.91 -11.29
C PHE A 51 14.40 -3.33 -11.32
N ASP A 52 14.29 -3.93 -12.51
CA ASP A 52 13.72 -5.26 -12.74
C ASP A 52 14.69 -6.42 -12.43
N GLY A 53 15.89 -6.10 -11.95
CA GLY A 53 16.97 -7.04 -11.63
C GLY A 53 17.75 -7.54 -12.84
N SER A 54 17.52 -7.01 -14.05
CA SER A 54 18.32 -7.34 -15.24
C SER A 54 19.75 -6.81 -15.18
N ASP A 55 19.96 -5.71 -14.47
CA ASP A 55 21.26 -5.10 -14.19
C ASP A 55 21.72 -5.50 -12.77
N SER A 56 22.82 -6.23 -12.67
CA SER A 56 23.34 -6.72 -11.39
C SER A 56 23.91 -5.62 -10.50
N ASP A 57 24.23 -4.46 -11.06
CA ASP A 57 24.78 -3.32 -10.32
C ASP A 57 23.66 -2.43 -9.75
N LYS A 58 22.39 -2.72 -10.09
CA LYS A 58 21.22 -2.01 -9.59
C LYS A 58 20.46 -2.82 -8.53
N PRO A 59 19.80 -2.15 -7.58
CA PRO A 59 18.86 -2.82 -6.70
C PRO A 59 17.63 -3.31 -7.47
N VAL A 60 16.89 -4.23 -6.85
CA VAL A 60 15.63 -4.76 -7.39
C VAL A 60 14.47 -4.13 -6.65
N TYR A 61 13.59 -3.44 -7.37
CA TYR A 61 12.43 -2.76 -6.80
C TYR A 61 11.12 -3.38 -7.29
N LEU A 62 10.07 -3.19 -6.50
CA LEU A 62 8.70 -3.63 -6.79
C LEU A 62 7.76 -2.61 -6.15
N ALA A 63 6.71 -2.22 -6.86
CA ALA A 63 5.63 -1.43 -6.27
C ALA A 63 4.43 -2.31 -5.91
N VAL A 64 3.87 -2.06 -4.72
CA VAL A 64 2.61 -2.63 -4.27
C VAL A 64 1.76 -1.50 -3.70
N ARG A 65 0.56 -1.35 -4.24
CA ARG A 65 -0.37 -0.23 -4.00
C ARG A 65 0.30 1.14 -4.18
N GLY A 66 1.19 1.25 -5.15
CA GLY A 66 1.94 2.49 -5.41
C GLY A 66 3.07 2.79 -4.44
N VAL A 67 3.32 1.94 -3.45
CA VAL A 67 4.48 2.04 -2.55
C VAL A 67 5.62 1.23 -3.14
N VAL A 68 6.80 1.84 -3.32
CA VAL A 68 7.98 1.20 -3.90
C VAL A 68 8.83 0.60 -2.79
N PHE A 69 9.03 -0.71 -2.87
CA PHE A 69 9.85 -1.49 -1.93
C PHE A 69 11.19 -1.86 -2.56
N ASP A 70 12.24 -1.83 -1.73
CA ASP A 70 13.53 -2.43 -2.05
C ASP A 70 13.51 -3.92 -1.72
N VAL A 71 13.40 -4.76 -2.75
CA VAL A 71 13.36 -6.22 -2.62
C VAL A 71 14.70 -6.87 -2.96
N THR A 72 15.80 -6.11 -2.95
CA THR A 72 17.15 -6.59 -3.29
C THR A 72 17.60 -7.74 -2.37
N GLU A 73 17.29 -7.69 -1.08
CA GLU A 73 17.56 -8.80 -0.15
C GLU A 73 16.80 -10.08 -0.52
N GLY A 74 15.71 -9.96 -1.28
CA GLY A 74 14.93 -11.06 -1.83
C GLY A 74 15.30 -11.44 -3.27
N LYS A 75 16.50 -11.12 -3.75
CA LYS A 75 16.91 -11.40 -5.15
C LYS A 75 16.76 -12.87 -5.59
N ASP A 76 16.81 -13.82 -4.67
CA ASP A 76 16.58 -15.24 -4.96
C ASP A 76 15.12 -15.51 -5.42
N PHE A 77 14.22 -14.57 -5.14
CA PHE A 77 12.82 -14.59 -5.55
C PHE A 77 12.53 -13.61 -6.70
N TYR A 78 13.10 -12.40 -6.66
CA TYR A 78 12.75 -11.31 -7.58
C TYR A 78 13.82 -10.96 -8.61
N GLY A 79 15.06 -11.44 -8.43
CA GLY A 79 16.16 -11.18 -9.35
C GLY A 79 15.93 -11.85 -10.72
N LYS A 80 16.73 -11.47 -11.72
CA LYS A 80 16.56 -11.98 -13.09
C LYS A 80 16.53 -13.51 -13.13
N GLY A 81 15.45 -14.06 -13.69
CA GLY A 81 15.26 -15.52 -13.82
C GLY A 81 14.74 -16.23 -12.58
N ALA A 82 14.54 -15.52 -11.46
CA ALA A 82 13.90 -16.06 -10.26
C ALA A 82 12.38 -16.18 -10.44
N ALA A 83 11.74 -16.96 -9.54
CA ALA A 83 10.34 -17.36 -9.67
C ALA A 83 9.33 -16.19 -9.71
N TYR A 84 9.66 -15.06 -9.09
CA TYR A 84 8.80 -13.87 -9.00
C TYR A 84 9.43 -12.65 -9.70
N ASN A 85 10.38 -12.86 -10.62
CA ASN A 85 11.04 -11.77 -11.34
C ASN A 85 10.06 -10.88 -12.12
N GLN A 86 8.93 -11.43 -12.56
CA GLN A 86 7.89 -10.75 -13.33
C GLN A 86 7.27 -9.56 -12.58
N LEU A 87 7.33 -9.59 -11.24
CA LEU A 87 6.86 -8.52 -10.36
C LEU A 87 7.86 -7.35 -10.27
N ALA A 88 9.14 -7.61 -10.54
CA ALA A 88 10.20 -6.61 -10.39
C ALA A 88 10.08 -5.49 -11.44
N GLY A 89 10.39 -4.27 -11.01
CA GLY A 89 10.35 -3.07 -11.82
C GLY A 89 8.94 -2.59 -12.21
N LYS A 90 7.88 -3.12 -11.57
CA LYS A 90 6.49 -2.81 -11.92
C LYS A 90 5.63 -2.57 -10.67
N ASP A 91 4.45 -2.00 -10.86
CA ASP A 91 3.38 -2.08 -9.85
C ASP A 91 2.64 -3.41 -10.03
N ALA A 92 2.79 -4.30 -9.05
CA ALA A 92 2.21 -5.63 -9.07
C ALA A 92 0.97 -5.74 -8.16
N SER A 93 0.30 -4.62 -7.85
CA SER A 93 -0.87 -4.62 -6.98
C SER A 93 -1.94 -5.63 -7.42
N TYR A 94 -2.32 -5.59 -8.69
CA TYR A 94 -3.36 -6.48 -9.21
C TYR A 94 -2.88 -7.93 -9.25
N ALA A 95 -1.66 -8.17 -9.76
CA ALA A 95 -1.03 -9.49 -9.77
C ALA A 95 -0.94 -10.13 -8.38
N ILE A 96 -0.57 -9.38 -7.34
CA ILE A 96 -0.50 -9.89 -5.97
C ILE A 96 -1.88 -10.20 -5.43
N ALA A 97 -2.88 -9.37 -5.71
CA ALA A 97 -4.24 -9.60 -5.25
C ALA A 97 -4.89 -10.84 -5.88
N THR A 98 -4.53 -11.13 -7.14
CA THR A 98 -5.07 -12.23 -7.93
C THR A 98 -4.15 -13.45 -7.99
N TRP A 99 -3.00 -13.41 -7.32
CA TRP A 99 -1.95 -14.44 -7.33
C TRP A 99 -1.44 -14.81 -8.74
N SER A 100 -1.36 -13.81 -9.62
CA SER A 100 -0.93 -13.97 -11.01
C SER A 100 0.53 -13.59 -11.22
N LEU A 101 1.17 -14.24 -12.19
CA LEU A 101 2.50 -13.88 -12.72
C LEU A 101 2.44 -13.54 -14.22
N GLU A 102 1.24 -13.38 -14.77
CA GLU A 102 1.06 -13.01 -16.17
C GLU A 102 1.36 -11.52 -16.37
N ASP A 103 2.03 -11.18 -17.48
CA ASP A 103 2.43 -9.80 -17.76
C ASP A 103 1.22 -8.84 -17.84
N LYS A 104 0.08 -9.34 -18.32
CA LYS A 104 -1.16 -8.56 -18.41
C LYS A 104 -1.71 -8.10 -17.06
N ASP A 105 -1.31 -8.74 -15.97
CA ASP A 105 -1.79 -8.45 -14.61
C ASP A 105 -0.82 -7.55 -13.83
N MET A 106 0.29 -7.13 -14.46
CA MET A 106 1.32 -6.27 -13.86
C MET A 106 0.96 -4.78 -13.97
N HIS A 107 -0.11 -4.40 -13.28
CA HIS A 107 -0.59 -3.02 -13.22
C HIS A 107 -1.16 -2.65 -11.84
N HIS A 108 -1.36 -1.34 -11.67
CA HIS A 108 -1.87 -0.75 -10.43
C HIS A 108 -3.39 -0.69 -10.33
N ASP A 109 -4.13 -0.87 -11.44
CA ASP A 109 -5.60 -0.81 -11.41
C ASP A 109 -6.18 -1.99 -10.63
N ILE A 110 -6.80 -1.69 -9.50
CA ILE A 110 -7.43 -2.63 -8.58
C ILE A 110 -8.95 -2.39 -8.46
N SER A 111 -9.53 -1.57 -9.33
CA SER A 111 -10.93 -1.16 -9.27
C SER A 111 -11.92 -2.30 -9.51
N SER A 112 -11.48 -3.35 -10.19
CA SER A 112 -12.26 -4.55 -10.50
C SER A 112 -12.18 -5.65 -9.44
N LEU A 113 -11.30 -5.50 -8.44
CA LEU A 113 -11.09 -6.53 -7.42
C LEU A 113 -12.28 -6.66 -6.46
N SER A 114 -12.56 -7.89 -6.06
CA SER A 114 -13.52 -8.22 -5.01
C SER A 114 -13.00 -7.81 -3.63
N ASP A 115 -13.91 -7.70 -2.66
CA ASP A 115 -13.57 -7.38 -1.27
C ASP A 115 -12.54 -8.36 -0.67
N ASN A 116 -12.62 -9.65 -1.04
CA ASN A 116 -11.67 -10.67 -0.57
C ASN A 116 -10.28 -10.48 -1.18
N GLU A 117 -10.20 -10.12 -2.46
CA GLU A 117 -8.92 -9.84 -3.13
C GLU A 117 -8.29 -8.56 -2.59
N LEU A 118 -9.10 -7.52 -2.34
CA LEU A 118 -8.62 -6.27 -1.71
C LEU A 118 -8.11 -6.53 -0.29
N LYS A 119 -8.81 -7.36 0.50
CA LYS A 119 -8.34 -7.76 1.82
C LYS A 119 -7.05 -8.58 1.73
N GLY A 120 -6.97 -9.54 0.81
CA GLY A 120 -5.77 -10.36 0.59
C GLY A 120 -4.57 -9.51 0.20
N LEU A 121 -4.78 -8.53 -0.68
CA LEU A 121 -3.75 -7.56 -1.06
C LEU A 121 -3.24 -6.78 0.16
N ASP A 122 -4.13 -6.32 1.03
CA ASP A 122 -3.74 -5.59 2.26
C ASP A 122 -3.01 -6.49 3.27
N ASP A 123 -3.47 -7.72 3.45
CA ASP A 123 -2.83 -8.71 4.31
C ASP A 123 -1.38 -9.00 3.83
N VAL A 124 -1.18 -9.17 2.51
CA VAL A 124 0.15 -9.38 1.91
C VAL A 124 1.00 -8.10 2.01
N PHE A 125 0.42 -6.94 1.70
CA PHE A 125 1.09 -5.65 1.76
C PHE A 125 1.65 -5.37 3.17
N ILE A 126 0.84 -5.56 4.22
CA ILE A 126 1.26 -5.35 5.61
C ILE A 126 2.15 -6.48 6.12
N GLY A 127 1.69 -7.72 5.97
CA GLY A 127 2.30 -8.90 6.59
C GLY A 127 3.59 -9.35 5.92
N THR A 128 3.77 -9.02 4.63
CA THR A 128 4.95 -9.38 3.86
C THR A 128 5.77 -8.15 3.51
N TYR A 129 5.26 -7.25 2.66
CA TYR A 129 6.11 -6.22 2.06
C TYR A 129 6.55 -5.16 3.07
N LYS A 130 5.62 -4.51 3.77
CA LYS A 130 5.94 -3.52 4.81
C LYS A 130 6.79 -4.07 5.96
N LYS A 131 6.67 -5.37 6.24
CA LYS A 131 7.40 -6.01 7.34
C LYS A 131 8.83 -6.39 6.93
N LYS A 132 9.04 -6.80 5.68
CA LYS A 132 10.31 -7.40 5.23
C LYS A 132 11.20 -6.42 4.47
N TYR A 133 10.62 -5.45 3.77
CA TYR A 133 11.36 -4.65 2.79
C TYR A 133 11.30 -3.16 3.11
N PRO A 134 12.41 -2.43 2.96
CA PRO A 134 12.41 -0.98 3.07
C PRO A 134 11.51 -0.34 2.02
N ILE A 135 10.79 0.71 2.41
CA ILE A 135 10.12 1.60 1.47
C ILE A 135 11.15 2.61 0.96
N VAL A 136 11.31 2.72 -0.35
CA VAL A 136 12.27 3.62 -1.01
C VAL A 136 11.59 4.75 -1.78
N GLY A 137 10.27 4.73 -1.87
CA GLY A 137 9.50 5.82 -2.47
C GLY A 137 8.08 5.40 -2.84
N TYR A 138 7.47 6.19 -3.72
CA TYR A 138 6.09 6.03 -4.13
C TYR A 138 5.94 6.32 -5.63
N LEU A 139 4.98 5.67 -6.28
CA LEU A 139 4.63 5.98 -7.67
C LEU A 139 3.83 7.30 -7.74
N GLN A 140 4.08 8.07 -8.80
CA GLN A 140 3.47 9.39 -9.01
C GLN A 140 1.94 9.37 -8.85
N TYR A 141 1.24 8.37 -9.40
CA TYR A 141 -0.22 8.29 -9.34
C TYR A 141 -0.76 8.22 -7.90
N LEU A 142 0.00 7.62 -6.98
CA LEU A 142 -0.41 7.52 -5.57
C LEU A 142 -0.32 8.89 -4.91
N ILE A 143 0.70 9.68 -5.25
CA ILE A 143 0.83 11.06 -4.78
C ILE A 143 -0.31 11.89 -5.33
N ASP A 144 -0.59 11.80 -6.63
CA ASP A 144 -1.65 12.58 -7.28
C ASP A 144 -3.04 12.27 -6.70
N LYS A 145 -3.32 10.98 -6.43
CA LYS A 145 -4.57 10.52 -5.81
C LYS A 145 -4.75 11.02 -4.38
N HIS A 146 -3.66 11.33 -3.68
CA HIS A 146 -3.67 11.78 -2.29
C HIS A 146 -3.16 13.21 -2.11
N ALA A 147 -3.00 13.97 -3.20
CA ALA A 147 -2.35 15.28 -3.22
C ALA A 147 -2.99 16.26 -2.23
N ASP A 148 -4.32 16.26 -2.13
CA ASP A 148 -5.05 17.12 -1.19
C ASP A 148 -4.63 16.83 0.27
N LYS A 149 -4.58 15.54 0.66
CA LYS A 149 -4.22 15.10 2.02
C LYS A 149 -2.72 15.19 2.32
N VAL A 150 -1.87 15.02 1.30
CA VAL A 150 -0.41 15.16 1.42
C VAL A 150 -0.04 16.62 1.61
N SER A 151 -0.71 17.54 0.91
CA SER A 151 -0.47 18.98 1.04
C SER A 151 -0.84 19.54 2.42
N GLU A 152 -1.92 19.06 3.04
CA GLU A 152 -2.34 19.45 4.40
C GLU A 152 -1.32 18.99 5.46
N ARG A 153 -0.82 17.74 5.33
CA ARG A 153 0.15 17.16 6.27
C ARG A 153 1.55 17.77 6.14
N LEU A 154 1.96 18.14 4.91
CA LEU A 154 3.22 18.86 4.66
C LEU A 154 3.17 20.34 5.11
N ARG A 155 1.96 20.94 5.23
CA ARG A 155 1.77 22.31 5.72
C ARG A 155 1.66 22.41 7.25
N GLY A 156 1.68 21.29 7.97
CA GLY A 156 1.70 21.28 9.44
C GLY A 156 0.36 21.63 10.10
N GLU A 157 -0.76 21.43 9.42
CA GLU A 157 -2.09 21.63 10.01
C GLU A 157 -2.62 20.33 10.64
N LEU A 158 -2.02 19.88 11.76
CA LEU A 158 -2.60 18.98 12.76
C LEU A 158 -1.87 19.13 14.11
#